data_AF-A0A966SFC7-F1
#
_entry.id   AF-A0A966SFC7-F1
#
_cell.length_a   1.000
_cell.length_b   1.000
_cell.length_c   1.000
_cell.angle_alpha   90.00
_cell.angle_beta   90.00
_cell.angle_gamma   90.00
#
_symmetry.space_group_name_H-M   'P 1'
#
loop_
_entity.id
_entity.type
_entity.pdbx_description
1 polymer ?
#
loop_
_entity_poly.entity_id
_entity_poly.type
_entity_poly.pdbx_seq_one_letter_code
_entity_poly.pdbx_strand_id
1 'polypeptide(L)'
;MVGLALAFVVVEMTTTWFVSRKLNNFSIVDAVWSVGFAPIAALYLLSRKHQPEQCVLFVLMVAFWSLRLGIHLALRIARHHPHEDVRYAKLRTDWGSDADRKMFWFF
;
A
#
# COMPACT_ATOMS: atom_id res chain seq x y z
N MET A 1 4.30 -10.26 -16.93
CA MET A 1 4.54 -9.96 -15.49
C MET A 1 4.41 -8.47 -15.22
N VAL A 2 5.27 -7.61 -15.78
CA VAL A 2 5.28 -6.16 -15.48
C VAL A 2 3.92 -5.50 -15.68
N GLY A 3 3.23 -5.76 -16.79
CA GLY A 3 1.89 -5.19 -17.02
C GLY A 3 0.84 -5.60 -15.98
N LEU A 4 0.87 -6.85 -15.50
CA LEU A 4 -0.04 -7.31 -14.44
C LEU A 4 0.28 -6.69 -13.10
N ALA A 5 1.57 -6.53 -12.77
CA ALA A 5 2.00 -5.86 -11.55
C ALA A 5 1.61 -4.37 -11.56
N LEU A 6 1.80 -3.68 -12.69
CA LEU A 6 1.36 -2.29 -12.86
C LEU A 6 -0.16 -2.15 -12.74
N ALA A 7 -0.92 -3.02 -13.41
CA ALA A 7 -2.38 -3.02 -13.30
C ALA A 7 -2.84 -3.26 -11.86
N PHE A 8 -2.19 -4.19 -11.15
CA PHE A 8 -2.45 -4.43 -9.74
C PHE A 8 -2.21 -3.17 -8.89
N VAL A 9 -1.04 -2.53 -9.01
CA VAL A 9 -0.71 -1.32 -8.22
C VAL A 9 -1.66 -0.17 -8.54
N VAL A 10 -2.02 0.05 -9.81
CA VAL A 10 -2.97 1.10 -10.19
C VAL A 10 -4.33 0.86 -9.53
N VAL A 11 -4.84 -0.37 -9.56
CA VAL A 11 -6.10 -0.73 -8.91
C VAL A 11 -5.99 -0.59 -7.39
N GLU A 12 -4.91 -1.06 -6.79
CA GLU A 12 -4.64 -0.97 -5.35
C GLU A 12 -4.61 0.48 -4.87
N MET A 13 -3.84 1.36 -5.52
CA MET A 13 -3.72 2.77 -5.11
C MET A 13 -5.01 3.54 -5.36
N THR A 14 -5.69 3.29 -6.50
CA THR A 14 -6.97 3.93 -6.81
C THR A 14 -8.06 3.55 -5.80
N THR A 15 -8.16 2.27 -5.46
CA THR A 15 -9.14 1.79 -4.47
C THR A 15 -8.80 2.30 -3.07
N THR A 16 -7.52 2.33 -2.70
CA THR A 16 -7.05 2.89 -1.42
C THR A 16 -7.39 4.36 -1.30
N TRP A 17 -7.14 5.17 -2.32
CA TRP A 17 -7.54 6.57 -2.33
C TRP A 17 -9.05 6.74 -2.11
N PHE A 18 -9.87 5.95 -2.80
CA PHE A 18 -11.32 6.01 -2.63
C PHE A 18 -11.76 5.68 -1.20
N VAL A 19 -11.16 4.64 -0.60
CA VAL A 19 -11.42 4.23 0.80
C VAL A 19 -10.92 5.29 1.79
N SER A 20 -9.72 5.84 1.58
CA SER A 20 -9.14 6.89 2.40
C SER A 20 -9.99 8.15 2.44
N ARG A 21 -10.59 8.56 1.32
CA ARG A 21 -11.56 9.67 1.31
C ARG A 21 -12.78 9.37 2.15
N LYS A 22 -13.36 8.16 2.04
CA LYS A 22 -14.52 7.76 2.84
C LYS A 22 -14.23 7.72 4.33
N LEU A 23 -13.02 7.29 4.71
CA LEU A 23 -12.58 7.22 6.10
C LEU A 23 -11.96 8.54 6.61
N ASN A 24 -11.87 9.56 5.75
CA ASN A 24 -11.20 10.83 6.01
C ASN A 24 -9.78 10.68 6.58
N ASN A 25 -9.07 9.63 6.14
CA ASN A 25 -7.75 9.25 6.64
C ASN A 25 -6.90 8.65 5.52
N PHE A 26 -5.97 9.45 4.99
CA PHE A 26 -5.03 9.06 3.94
C PHE A 26 -3.85 8.23 4.45
N SER A 27 -3.64 8.16 5.78
CA SER A 27 -2.56 7.35 6.38
C SER A 27 -2.65 5.87 6.07
N ILE A 28 -3.84 5.38 5.70
CA ILE A 28 -4.11 3.98 5.31
C ILE A 28 -3.22 3.54 4.14
N VAL A 29 -2.81 4.46 3.27
CA VAL A 29 -1.94 4.14 2.13
C VAL A 29 -0.62 3.51 2.55
N ASP A 30 -0.06 3.89 3.71
CA ASP A 30 1.19 3.32 4.20
C ASP A 30 1.05 1.83 4.50
N ALA A 31 -0.09 1.44 5.09
CA ALA A 31 -0.39 0.05 5.40
C ALA A 31 -0.68 -0.75 4.12
N VAL A 32 -1.47 -0.19 3.20
CA VAL A 32 -1.81 -0.85 1.93
C VAL A 32 -0.58 -1.06 1.05
N TRP A 33 0.20 -0.01 0.81
CA TRP A 33 1.45 -0.09 0.05
C TRP A 33 2.41 -1.13 0.64
N SER A 34 2.50 -1.19 1.98
CA SER A 34 3.34 -2.18 2.65
C SER A 34 2.87 -3.61 2.38
N VAL A 35 1.57 -3.91 2.42
CA VAL A 35 1.04 -5.26 2.12
C VAL A 35 1.04 -5.57 0.62
N GLY A 36 0.98 -4.57 -0.26
CA GLY A 36 0.97 -4.71 -1.71
C GLY A 36 2.22 -5.38 -2.30
N PHE A 37 3.34 -5.37 -1.58
CA PHE A 37 4.54 -6.10 -2.00
C PHE A 37 4.38 -7.62 -2.02
N ALA A 38 3.58 -8.20 -1.11
CA ALA A 38 3.35 -9.63 -1.06
C ALA A 38 2.71 -10.18 -2.36
N PRO A 39 1.59 -9.65 -2.88
CA PRO A 39 1.03 -10.09 -4.16
C PRO A 39 1.94 -9.78 -5.35
N ILE A 40 2.70 -8.69 -5.35
CA ILE A 40 3.70 -8.42 -6.41
C ILE A 40 4.80 -9.49 -6.42
N ALA A 41 5.31 -9.87 -5.26
CA ALA A 41 6.31 -10.93 -5.13
C ALA A 41 5.74 -12.30 -5.54
N ALA A 42 4.48 -12.58 -5.21
CA ALA A 42 3.79 -13.79 -5.67
C ALA A 42 3.63 -13.80 -7.20
N LEU A 43 3.18 -12.69 -7.80
CA LEU A 43 3.07 -12.55 -9.26
C LEU A 43 4.42 -12.74 -9.96
N TYR A 44 5.51 -12.24 -9.36
CA TYR A 44 6.85 -12.49 -9.83
C TYR A 44 7.16 -13.99 -9.90
N LEU A 45 6.97 -14.71 -8.78
CA LEU A 45 7.25 -16.15 -8.70
C LEU A 45 6.41 -16.98 -9.68
N LEU A 46 5.11 -16.67 -9.77
CA LEU A 46 4.16 -17.35 -10.66
C LEU A 46 4.44 -17.10 -12.14
N SER A 47 5.10 -15.98 -12.47
CA SER A 47 5.46 -15.68 -13.86
C SER A 47 6.70 -16.43 -14.36
N ARG A 48 7.45 -17.09 -13.47
CA ARG A 48 8.67 -17.83 -13.82
C ARG A 48 8.34 -19.24 -14.26
N LYS A 49 8.94 -19.68 -15.38
CA LYS A 49 8.87 -21.08 -15.85
C LYS A 49 9.56 -22.07 -14.91
N HIS A 50 10.54 -21.60 -14.15
CA HIS A 50 11.27 -22.40 -13.17
C HIS A 50 11.39 -21.60 -11.87
N GLN A 51 11.21 -22.28 -10.74
CA GLN A 51 11.17 -21.68 -9.42
C GLN A 51 12.32 -22.23 -8.55
N PRO A 52 13.56 -21.71 -8.74
CA PRO A 52 14.67 -22.08 -7.87
C PRO A 52 14.32 -21.84 -6.40
N GLU A 53 14.82 -22.68 -5.49
CA GLU A 53 14.56 -22.57 -4.05
C GLU A 53 14.89 -21.17 -3.49
N GLN A 54 15.96 -20.55 -3.99
CA GLN A 54 16.38 -19.20 -3.62
C GLN A 54 15.31 -18.14 -3.97
N CYS A 55 14.59 -18.31 -5.09
CA CYS A 55 13.51 -17.41 -5.49
C CYS A 55 12.28 -17.58 -4.60
N VAL A 56 11.96 -18.82 -4.24
CA VAL A 56 10.87 -19.13 -3.31
C VAL A 56 11.16 -18.52 -1.93
N LEU A 57 12.37 -18.74 -1.41
CA LEU A 57 12.81 -18.17 -0.14
C LEU A 57 12.73 -16.65 -0.14
N PHE A 58 13.22 -15.99 -1.20
CA PHE A 58 13.13 -14.54 -1.34
C PHE A 58 11.68 -14.04 -1.28
N VAL A 59 10.76 -14.69 -2.00
CA VAL A 59 9.35 -14.30 -2.02
C VAL A 59 8.70 -14.48 -0.65
N LEU A 60 9.03 -15.55 0.07
CA LEU A 60 8.56 -15.76 1.45
C LEU A 60 9.09 -14.69 2.40
N MET A 61 10.37 -14.31 2.29
CA MET A 61 10.97 -13.24 3.10
C MET A 61 10.28 -11.90 2.84
N VAL A 62 10.06 -11.55 1.57
CA VAL A 62 9.35 -10.31 1.18
C VAL A 62 7.92 -10.33 1.69
N ALA A 63 7.18 -11.44 1.49
CA ALA A 63 5.80 -11.56 1.94
C ALA A 63 5.70 -11.44 3.47
N PHE A 64 6.58 -12.11 4.22
CA PHE A 64 6.61 -12.03 5.67
C PHE A 64 6.89 -10.61 6.16
N TRP A 65 7.92 -9.96 5.60
CA TRP A 65 8.26 -8.57 5.94
C TRP A 65 7.11 -7.61 5.61
N SER A 66 6.55 -7.74 4.41
CA SER A 66 5.45 -6.92 3.87
C SER A 66 4.21 -7.02 4.75
N LEU A 67 3.77 -8.24 5.08
CA LEU A 67 2.62 -8.47 5.96
C LEU A 67 2.88 -7.98 7.38
N ARG A 68 4.05 -8.27 7.96
CA ARG A 68 4.41 -7.80 9.31
C ARG A 68 4.35 -6.28 9.40
N LEU A 69 4.95 -5.58 8.43
CA LEU A 69 4.97 -4.12 8.40
C LEU A 69 3.57 -3.55 8.18
N GLY A 70 2.83 -4.08 7.19
CA GLY A 70 1.49 -3.62 6.89
C GLY A 70 0.51 -3.81 8.04
N ILE A 71 0.55 -4.96 8.74
CA ILE A 71 -0.25 -5.21 9.94
C ILE A 71 0.13 -4.24 11.06
N HIS A 72 1.43 -4.03 11.29
CA HIS A 72 1.89 -3.07 12.31
C HIS A 72 1.35 -1.65 12.04
N LEU A 73 1.42 -1.19 10.79
CA LEU A 73 0.91 0.12 10.37
C LEU A 73 -0.61 0.18 10.47
N ALA A 74 -1.33 -0.85 10.00
CA ALA A 74 -2.79 -0.92 10.08
C ALA A 74 -3.29 -0.85 11.52
N LEU A 75 -2.65 -1.60 12.44
CA LEU A 75 -2.96 -1.54 13.86
C LEU A 75 -2.64 -0.17 14.47
N ARG A 76 -1.53 0.46 14.07
CA ARG A 76 -1.19 1.82 14.51
C ARG A 76 -2.25 2.83 14.06
N ILE A 77 -2.64 2.80 12.79
CA ILE A 77 -3.64 3.71 12.22
C ILE A 77 -5.00 3.49 12.89
N ALA A 78 -5.41 2.24 13.07
CA ALA A 78 -6.66 1.91 13.75
C ALA A 78 -6.71 2.41 15.20
N ARG A 79 -5.58 2.38 15.92
CA ARG A 79 -5.48 2.90 17.31
C ARG A 79 -5.63 4.41 17.41
N HIS A 80 -5.19 5.15 16.41
CA HIS A 80 -5.25 6.61 16.41
C HIS A 80 -6.48 7.16 15.68
N HIS A 81 -7.15 6.35 14.86
CA HIS A 81 -8.40 6.71 14.21
C HIS A 81 -9.45 7.15 15.25
N PRO A 82 -10.16 8.28 15.06
CA PRO A 82 -10.31 9.05 13.81
C PRO A 82 -9.20 10.07 13.51
N HIS A 83 -8.18 10.22 14.36
CA HIS A 83 -7.08 11.14 14.09
C HIS A 83 -6.20 10.62 12.96
N GLU A 84 -6.05 11.44 11.92
CA GLU A 84 -5.12 11.21 10.82
C GLU A 84 -3.67 11.41 11.30
N ASP A 85 -2.73 10.65 10.73
CA ASP A 85 -1.31 10.80 11.04
C ASP A 85 -0.83 12.23 10.72
N VAL A 86 0.03 12.78 11.58
CA VAL A 86 0.50 14.18 11.52
C VAL A 86 1.04 14.54 10.13
N ARG A 87 1.68 13.59 9.44
CA ARG A 87 2.20 13.82 8.08
C ARG A 87 1.08 14.10 7.08
N TYR A 88 0.03 13.28 7.07
CA TYR A 88 -1.09 13.43 6.13
C TYR A 88 -2.00 14.60 6.51
N ALA A 89 -2.20 14.84 7.81
CA ALA A 89 -2.92 16.01 8.30
C ALA A 89 -2.26 17.32 7.89
N LYS A 90 -0.91 17.39 7.95
CA LYS A 90 -0.15 18.54 7.47
C LYS A 90 -0.33 18.73 5.96
N LEU A 91 -0.17 17.67 5.16
CA LEU A 91 -0.39 17.73 3.72
C LEU A 91 -1.81 18.19 3.36
N ARG A 92 -2.83 17.69 4.08
CA ARG A 92 -4.23 18.12 3.90
C ARG A 92 -4.39 19.62 4.19
N THR A 93 -3.71 20.12 5.21
CA THR A 93 -3.73 21.54 5.57
C THR A 93 -3.02 22.39 4.51
N ASP A 94 -1.81 21.99 4.10
CA ASP A 94 -0.99 22.70 3.12
C ASP A 94 -1.64 22.72 1.72
N TRP A 95 -2.39 21.67 1.36
CA TRP A 95 -3.05 21.54 0.06
C TRP A 95 -4.48 22.09 0.03
N GLY A 96 -5.10 22.32 1.18
CA GLY A 96 -6.44 22.91 1.30
C GLY A 96 -7.49 22.18 0.46
N SER A 97 -8.25 22.92 -0.35
CA SER A 97 -9.31 22.38 -1.20
C SER A 97 -8.83 21.40 -2.27
N ASP A 98 -7.54 21.44 -2.62
CA ASP A 98 -6.94 20.54 -3.62
C ASP A 98 -6.42 19.23 -3.01
N ALA A 99 -6.51 19.05 -1.69
CA ALA A 99 -5.90 17.93 -0.98
C ALA A 99 -6.30 16.57 -1.57
N ASP A 100 -7.59 16.33 -1.82
CA ASP A 100 -8.08 15.06 -2.36
C ASP A 100 -7.47 14.72 -3.73
N ARG A 101 -7.42 15.70 -4.65
CA ARG A 101 -6.87 15.52 -5.99
C ARG A 101 -5.36 15.31 -5.94
N LYS A 102 -4.66 16.07 -5.09
CA LYS A 102 -3.20 15.94 -4.92
C LYS A 102 -2.83 14.62 -4.25
N MET A 103 -3.63 14.14 -3.30
CA MET A 103 -3.45 12.81 -2.68
C MET A 103 -3.60 11.68 -3.70
N PHE A 104 -4.53 11.79 -4.66
CA PHE A 104 -4.67 10.80 -5.73
C PHE A 104 -3.40 10.63 -6.56
N TRP A 105 -2.74 11.73 -6.92
CA TRP A 105 -1.50 11.73 -7.69
C TRP A 105 -0.24 11.53 -6.84
N PHE A 106 -0.37 11.63 -5.52
CA PHE A 106 0.72 11.39 -4.58
C PHE A 106 0.90 9.89 -4.29
N PHE A 107 -0.18 9.12 -4.35
CA PHE A 107 -0.17 7.66 -4.18
C PHE A 107 0.46 6.99 -5.41
#